data_AF-A0A0R2PL21-F1
#
_entry.id   AF-A0A0R2PL21-F1
#
_cell.length_a   1.000
_cell.length_b   1.000
_cell.length_c   1.000
_cell.angle_alpha   90.00
_cell.angle_beta   90.00
_cell.angle_gamma   90.00
#
_symmetry.space_group_name_H-M   'P 1'
#
loop_
_entity.id
_entity.type
_entity.pdbx_description
1 polymer ?
#
loop_
_entity_poly.entity_id
_entity_poly.type
_entity_poly.pdbx_seq_one_letter_code
_entity_poly.pdbx_strand_id
1 'polypeptide(L)'
;FRDELFWQEYARHLYARIGTRLFENLRYEANADTPGDGWNPEMLCMAETVAELETDGWVVNQTRMWLASHWTVRNGKGWIAGQERMYRNLLDGSRAANLLGWQWTVGAGTGKPYGFAKWQVDKRAAGLCNRCPLKNQCPIQEFPAEIALRELSRDAILDTDPDVSATTGPTSMVVNGEASHVLLTIDSLGDDDPALAANSHLPAVFVFNEQALRKLQLSSRRIAFYLQTLADLNTRRPVAVYLGDPYQFAQDNAVAVTYAPVPSFKKFSKLAEVHPYPWLRAPHAGTVKSFSSWRKKLLHDE
;
A
#
# COMPACT_ATOMS: atom_id res chain seq x y z
N PHE A 1 8.54 13.79 10.89
CA PHE A 1 8.07 12.46 11.33
C PHE A 1 6.55 12.39 11.54
N ARG A 2 5.91 13.31 12.28
CA ARG A 2 4.44 13.27 12.49
C ARG A 2 3.64 13.20 11.18
N ASP A 3 4.04 13.98 10.18
CA ASP A 3 3.35 14.05 8.90
C ASP A 3 3.40 12.73 8.11
N GLU A 4 4.46 11.93 8.24
CA GLU A 4 4.57 10.66 7.52
C GLU A 4 3.61 9.60 8.07
N LEU A 5 3.38 9.60 9.39
CA LEU A 5 2.35 8.76 10.01
C LEU A 5 0.95 9.13 9.49
N PHE A 6 0.69 10.43 9.34
CA PHE A 6 -0.56 10.91 8.76
C PHE A 6 -0.69 10.58 7.28
N TRP A 7 0.39 10.55 6.50
CA TRP A 7 0.33 10.10 5.10
C TRP A 7 -0.07 8.64 4.98
N GLN A 8 0.47 7.78 5.86
CA GLN A 8 0.07 6.39 5.92
C GLN A 8 -1.41 6.25 6.30
N GLU A 9 -1.86 7.01 7.28
CA GLU A 9 -3.25 7.00 7.73
C GLU A 9 -4.21 7.50 6.65
N TYR A 10 -3.86 8.60 5.97
CA TYR A 10 -4.60 9.12 4.81
C TYR A 10 -4.73 8.08 3.71
N ALA A 11 -3.64 7.37 3.39
CA ALA A 11 -3.66 6.32 2.39
C ALA A 11 -4.67 5.21 2.76
N ARG A 12 -4.70 4.79 4.03
CA ARG A 12 -5.66 3.79 4.52
C ARG A 12 -7.10 4.30 4.43
N HIS A 13 -7.38 5.53 4.86
CA HIS A 13 -8.72 6.13 4.76
C HIS A 13 -9.20 6.18 3.31
N LEU A 14 -8.32 6.61 2.40
CA LEU A 14 -8.61 6.64 0.97
C LEU A 14 -8.89 5.23 0.44
N TYR A 15 -8.06 4.25 0.78
CA TYR A 15 -8.22 2.87 0.29
C TYR A 15 -9.45 2.17 0.86
N ALA A 16 -9.76 2.39 2.14
CA ALA A 16 -10.96 1.86 2.79
C ALA A 16 -12.24 2.39 2.11
N ARG A 17 -12.25 3.68 1.75
CA ARG A 17 -13.38 4.35 1.09
C ARG A 17 -13.51 3.98 -0.40
N ILE A 18 -12.41 4.02 -1.15
CA ILE A 18 -12.40 3.87 -2.61
C ILE A 18 -12.35 2.39 -3.04
N GLY A 19 -11.69 1.55 -2.24
CA GLY A 19 -11.48 0.14 -2.51
C GLY A 19 -10.71 -0.12 -3.80
N THR A 20 -11.18 -1.06 -4.60
CA THR A 20 -10.49 -1.52 -5.83
C THR A 20 -10.45 -0.49 -6.95
N ARG A 21 -11.27 0.57 -6.87
CA ARG A 21 -11.21 1.68 -7.83
C ARG A 21 -9.92 2.49 -7.74
N LEU A 22 -9.11 2.27 -6.69
CA LEU A 22 -7.77 2.88 -6.56
C LEU A 22 -6.74 2.26 -7.54
N PHE A 23 -7.10 1.18 -8.25
CA PHE A 23 -6.36 0.67 -9.41
C PHE A 23 -6.72 1.39 -10.71
N GLU A 24 -7.63 2.37 -10.67
CA GLU A 24 -7.98 3.22 -11.81
C GLU A 24 -7.49 4.65 -11.55
N ASN A 25 -7.43 5.46 -12.61
CA ASN A 25 -7.11 6.87 -12.51
C ASN A 25 -8.15 7.60 -11.64
N LEU A 26 -7.72 8.18 -10.52
CA LEU A 26 -8.67 8.71 -9.52
C LEU A 26 -9.34 10.02 -9.92
N ARG A 27 -8.58 10.97 -10.48
CA ARG A 27 -9.06 12.34 -10.78
C ARG A 27 -8.64 12.87 -12.15
N TYR A 28 -7.52 12.39 -12.68
CA TYR A 28 -6.96 12.83 -13.95
C TYR A 28 -6.51 11.65 -14.79
N GLU A 29 -6.63 11.78 -16.10
CA GLU A 29 -6.28 10.76 -17.08
C GLU A 29 -4.74 10.64 -17.21
N ALA A 30 -4.14 9.71 -16.46
CA ALA A 30 -2.73 9.33 -16.61
C ALA A 30 -2.61 8.01 -17.40
N ASN A 31 -1.44 7.75 -17.99
CA ASN A 31 -1.21 6.51 -18.74
C ASN A 31 -1.20 5.28 -17.81
N ALA A 32 -2.26 4.46 -17.86
CA ALA A 32 -2.43 3.30 -17.00
C ALA A 32 -1.86 1.99 -17.56
N ASP A 33 -2.00 1.77 -18.89
CA ASP A 33 -1.93 0.42 -19.45
C ASP A 33 -0.85 0.21 -20.53
N THR A 34 -0.13 1.26 -20.96
CA THR A 34 0.86 1.10 -22.04
C THR A 34 1.93 0.06 -21.67
N PRO A 35 2.10 -1.02 -22.45
CA PRO A 35 3.00 -2.11 -22.09
C PRO A 35 4.48 -1.72 -22.22
N GLY A 36 5.31 -2.40 -21.44
CA GLY A 36 6.76 -2.32 -21.48
C GLY A 36 7.41 -2.23 -20.10
N ASP A 37 8.73 -2.09 -20.10
CA ASP A 37 9.50 -1.75 -18.91
C ASP A 37 9.82 -0.26 -18.93
N GLY A 38 9.49 0.42 -17.85
CA GLY A 38 9.68 1.85 -17.72
C GLY A 38 11.01 2.23 -17.06
N TRP A 39 11.84 1.27 -16.63
CA TRP A 39 13.15 1.54 -16.04
C TRP A 39 14.29 1.33 -17.02
N ASN A 40 15.14 2.35 -17.20
CA ASN A 40 16.34 2.23 -18.02
C ASN A 40 17.53 1.72 -17.17
N PRO A 41 18.01 0.47 -17.37
CA PRO A 41 19.12 -0.08 -16.60
C PRO A 41 20.48 0.56 -16.92
N GLU A 42 20.61 1.29 -18.05
CA GLU A 42 21.84 2.04 -18.37
C GLU A 42 22.00 3.30 -17.51
N MET A 43 20.90 3.79 -16.92
CA MET A 43 20.95 4.88 -15.96
C MET A 43 21.37 4.32 -14.59
N LEU A 44 22.62 4.55 -14.18
CA LEU A 44 23.14 4.03 -12.91
C LEU A 44 22.24 4.35 -11.70
N CYS A 45 21.66 5.55 -11.63
CA CYS A 45 20.72 5.88 -10.54
C CYS A 45 19.45 5.04 -10.54
N MET A 46 18.94 4.65 -11.71
CA MET A 46 17.81 3.72 -11.81
C MET A 46 18.24 2.30 -11.51
N ALA A 47 19.38 1.85 -12.06
CA ALA A 47 19.91 0.51 -11.81
C ALA A 47 20.13 0.23 -10.32
N GLU A 48 20.78 1.15 -9.60
CA GLU A 48 21.01 1.02 -8.15
C GLU A 48 19.69 1.03 -7.37
N THR A 49 18.76 1.93 -7.70
CA THR A 49 17.45 1.99 -7.03
C THR A 49 16.61 0.72 -7.27
N VAL A 50 16.64 0.19 -8.50
CA VAL A 50 15.95 -1.07 -8.83
C VAL A 50 16.64 -2.24 -8.13
N ALA A 51 17.97 -2.23 -8.04
CA ALA A 51 18.72 -3.24 -7.30
C ALA A 51 18.38 -3.21 -5.80
N GLU A 52 18.29 -2.05 -5.15
CA GLU A 52 17.81 -1.92 -3.76
C GLU A 52 16.40 -2.50 -3.60
N LEU A 53 15.47 -2.14 -4.49
CA LEU A 53 14.11 -2.68 -4.49
C LEU A 53 14.10 -4.21 -4.65
N GLU A 54 14.86 -4.74 -5.61
CA GLU A 54 14.85 -6.14 -6.02
C GLU A 54 15.87 -7.02 -5.30
N THR A 55 16.71 -6.46 -4.43
CA THR A 55 17.69 -7.19 -3.62
C THR A 55 17.40 -7.04 -2.13
N ASP A 56 17.13 -5.82 -1.67
CA ASP A 56 16.89 -5.54 -0.25
C ASP A 56 15.39 -5.53 0.07
N GLY A 57 14.54 -5.26 -0.93
CA GLY A 57 13.09 -5.15 -0.74
C GLY A 57 12.67 -3.83 -0.08
N TRP A 58 13.55 -2.84 -0.06
CA TRP A 58 13.30 -1.53 0.53
C TRP A 58 13.92 -0.43 -0.31
N VAL A 59 13.16 0.64 -0.53
CA VAL A 59 13.63 1.90 -1.12
C VAL A 59 12.98 3.06 -0.38
N VAL A 60 13.70 4.17 -0.22
CA VAL A 60 13.16 5.38 0.44
C VAL A 60 12.11 6.07 -0.45
N ASN A 61 11.20 6.82 0.17
CA ASN A 61 10.07 7.45 -0.55
C ASN A 61 10.50 8.28 -1.77
N GLN A 62 11.58 9.05 -1.65
CA GLN A 62 12.07 9.89 -2.75
C GLN A 62 12.45 9.07 -3.99
N THR A 63 13.09 7.91 -3.80
CA THR A 63 13.52 7.06 -4.91
C THR A 63 12.34 6.23 -5.46
N ARG A 64 11.33 5.91 -4.64
CA ARG A 64 10.03 5.40 -5.15
C ARG A 64 9.39 6.38 -6.14
N MET A 65 9.39 7.67 -5.81
CA MET A 65 8.89 8.71 -6.72
C MET A 65 9.73 8.80 -8.00
N TRP A 66 11.05 8.61 -7.93
CA TRP A 66 11.90 8.55 -9.13
C TRP A 66 11.59 7.35 -10.00
N LEU A 67 11.44 6.15 -9.41
CA LEU A 67 11.06 4.94 -10.13
C LEU A 67 9.71 5.11 -10.85
N ALA A 68 8.69 5.64 -10.18
CA ALA A 68 7.38 5.86 -10.77
C ALA A 68 7.38 6.96 -11.85
N SER A 69 8.12 8.06 -11.61
CA SER A 69 8.31 9.15 -12.56
C SER A 69 9.03 8.68 -13.82
N HIS A 70 10.13 7.93 -13.67
CA HIS A 70 10.88 7.41 -14.80
C HIS A 70 10.02 6.45 -15.63
N TRP A 71 9.26 5.57 -14.95
CA TRP A 71 8.40 4.59 -15.60
C TRP A 71 7.32 5.22 -16.48
N THR A 72 6.51 6.10 -15.88
CA THR A 72 5.30 6.61 -16.56
C THR A 72 5.54 7.96 -17.20
N VAL A 73 6.08 8.91 -16.44
CA VAL A 73 6.17 10.32 -16.86
C VAL A 73 7.23 10.50 -17.95
N ARG A 74 8.38 9.85 -17.80
CA ARG A 74 9.48 9.97 -18.78
C ARG A 74 9.38 8.95 -19.92
N ASN A 75 9.08 7.69 -19.60
CA ASN A 75 9.15 6.59 -20.58
C ASN A 75 7.77 6.17 -21.12
N GLY A 76 6.69 6.83 -20.71
CA GLY A 76 5.36 6.63 -21.28
C GLY A 76 4.81 5.22 -21.10
N LYS A 77 5.21 4.51 -20.03
CA LYS A 77 4.68 3.17 -19.71
C LYS A 77 3.53 3.26 -18.72
N GLY A 78 2.60 2.31 -18.81
CA GLY A 78 1.43 2.25 -17.98
C GLY A 78 1.78 2.07 -16.50
N TRP A 79 1.25 2.92 -15.63
CA TRP A 79 1.61 2.94 -14.22
C TRP A 79 1.18 1.67 -13.46
N ILE A 80 0.18 0.93 -13.96
CA ILE A 80 -0.32 -0.30 -13.31
C ILE A 80 0.75 -1.39 -13.26
N ALA A 81 1.47 -1.60 -14.36
CA ALA A 81 2.53 -2.61 -14.39
C ALA A 81 3.70 -2.22 -13.47
N GLY A 82 4.05 -0.93 -13.43
CA GLY A 82 5.11 -0.41 -12.57
C GLY A 82 4.77 -0.54 -11.09
N GLN A 83 3.54 -0.18 -10.69
CA GLN A 83 3.11 -0.29 -9.29
C GLN A 83 3.01 -1.74 -8.84
N GLU A 84 2.61 -2.68 -9.71
CA GLU A 84 2.63 -4.11 -9.40
C GLU A 84 4.07 -4.60 -9.17
N ARG A 85 5.03 -4.25 -10.03
CA ARG A 85 6.44 -4.65 -9.86
C ARG A 85 7.03 -4.10 -8.56
N MET A 86 6.73 -2.84 -8.24
CA MET A 86 7.14 -2.23 -6.97
C MET A 86 6.49 -2.94 -5.78
N TYR A 87 5.17 -3.15 -5.83
CA TYR A 87 4.43 -3.84 -4.77
C TYR A 87 4.99 -5.25 -4.51
N ARG A 88 5.27 -6.04 -5.56
CA ARG A 88 5.82 -7.41 -5.41
C ARG A 88 7.10 -7.47 -4.59
N ASN A 89 7.94 -6.44 -4.71
CA ASN A 89 9.29 -6.45 -4.15
C ASN A 89 9.39 -5.76 -2.79
N LEU A 90 8.56 -4.74 -2.52
CA LEU A 90 8.59 -4.00 -1.25
C LEU A 90 8.16 -4.87 -0.07
N LEU A 91 9.03 -4.99 0.95
CA LEU A 91 8.70 -5.65 2.23
C LEU A 91 7.55 -4.92 2.95
N ASP A 92 7.56 -3.59 2.91
CA ASP A 92 6.52 -2.70 3.45
C ASP A 92 5.38 -2.41 2.46
N GLY A 93 5.23 -3.23 1.40
CA GLY A 93 4.32 -2.95 0.29
C GLY A 93 2.85 -2.90 0.71
N SER A 94 2.34 -1.73 1.09
CA SER A 94 0.92 -1.49 1.36
C SER A 94 0.18 -1.16 0.07
N ARG A 95 -0.97 -1.81 -0.20
CA ARG A 95 -1.81 -1.46 -1.36
C ARG A 95 -2.29 -0.02 -1.29
N ALA A 96 -2.68 0.44 -0.11
CA ALA A 96 -3.10 1.80 0.13
C ALA A 96 -2.00 2.82 -0.23
N ALA A 97 -0.82 2.68 0.38
CA ALA A 97 0.26 3.65 0.22
C ALA A 97 0.92 3.58 -1.17
N ASN A 98 1.12 2.36 -1.70
CA ASN A 98 1.74 2.17 -3.02
C ASN A 98 0.87 2.76 -4.13
N LEU A 99 -0.43 2.44 -4.16
CA LEU A 99 -1.33 2.98 -5.17
C LEU A 99 -1.44 4.50 -5.05
N LEU A 100 -1.61 5.05 -3.84
CA LEU A 100 -1.64 6.49 -3.63
C LEU A 100 -0.36 7.17 -4.13
N GLY A 101 0.81 6.63 -3.78
CA GLY A 101 2.11 7.19 -4.17
C GLY A 101 2.34 7.19 -5.68
N TRP A 102 1.95 6.10 -6.36
CA TRP A 102 1.98 6.02 -7.82
C TRP A 102 1.02 7.03 -8.45
N GLN A 103 -0.24 7.08 -8.01
CA GLN A 103 -1.23 8.02 -8.53
C GLN A 103 -0.83 9.49 -8.31
N TRP A 104 -0.18 9.80 -7.17
CA TRP A 104 0.37 11.13 -6.93
C TRP A 104 1.50 11.45 -7.91
N THR A 105 2.43 10.50 -8.12
CA THR A 105 3.61 10.70 -8.97
C THR A 105 3.24 10.82 -10.44
N VAL A 106 2.33 10.01 -10.94
CA VAL A 106 1.93 10.04 -12.36
C VAL A 106 0.90 11.12 -12.67
N GLY A 107 0.46 11.86 -11.65
CA GLY A 107 -0.49 12.96 -11.79
C GLY A 107 -1.97 12.54 -11.75
N ALA A 108 -2.29 11.24 -11.69
CA ALA A 108 -3.68 10.75 -11.63
C ALA A 108 -4.49 11.32 -10.44
N GLY A 109 -3.83 11.63 -9.32
CA GLY A 109 -4.45 12.26 -8.15
C GLY A 109 -4.38 13.79 -8.10
N THR A 110 -3.47 14.43 -8.84
CA THR A 110 -3.09 15.85 -8.67
C THR A 110 -3.24 16.70 -9.94
N GLY A 111 -3.30 16.07 -11.11
CA GLY A 111 -3.30 16.70 -12.43
C GLY A 111 -1.91 17.14 -12.90
N LYS A 112 -0.90 17.01 -12.03
CA LYS A 112 0.48 17.44 -12.27
C LYS A 112 1.43 16.27 -12.02
N PRO A 113 1.91 15.60 -13.08
CA PRO A 113 2.89 14.55 -12.93
C PRO A 113 4.19 15.07 -12.31
N TYR A 114 4.78 14.27 -11.43
CA TYR A 114 6.06 14.57 -10.80
C TYR A 114 7.20 14.11 -11.71
N GLY A 115 8.07 15.06 -12.06
CA GLY A 115 9.33 14.82 -12.75
C GLY A 115 10.52 14.88 -11.80
N PHE A 116 11.64 14.26 -12.20
CA PHE A 116 12.92 14.50 -11.55
C PHE A 116 14.07 14.72 -12.54
N ALA A 117 15.09 15.44 -12.09
CA ALA A 117 16.25 15.86 -12.86
C ALA A 117 17.59 15.45 -12.19
N LYS A 118 18.68 15.51 -12.96
CA LYS A 118 20.03 15.05 -12.58
C LYS A 118 20.52 15.73 -11.32
N TRP A 119 20.28 17.04 -11.16
CA TRP A 119 20.72 17.79 -9.99
C TRP A 119 20.11 17.25 -8.68
N GLN A 120 18.88 16.71 -8.71
CA GLN A 120 18.26 16.10 -7.53
C GLN A 120 18.96 14.81 -7.13
N VAL A 121 19.41 14.03 -8.13
CA VAL A 121 20.23 12.84 -7.90
C VAL A 121 21.60 13.24 -7.36
N ASP A 122 22.28 14.22 -7.97
CA ASP A 122 23.58 14.72 -7.49
C ASP A 122 23.50 15.23 -6.04
N LYS A 123 22.42 15.90 -5.67
CA LYS A 123 22.20 16.41 -4.31
C LYS A 123 22.02 15.29 -3.28
N ARG A 124 21.41 14.16 -3.66
CA ARG A 124 21.03 13.07 -2.73
C ARG A 124 22.00 11.89 -2.75
N ALA A 125 22.72 11.71 -3.85
CA ALA A 125 23.68 10.64 -4.07
C ALA A 125 24.90 11.22 -4.81
N ALA A 126 25.69 12.02 -4.10
CA ALA A 126 26.85 12.71 -4.66
C ALA A 126 27.82 11.72 -5.33
N GLY A 127 28.28 12.06 -6.54
CA GLY A 127 29.19 11.23 -7.32
C GLY A 127 28.52 10.12 -8.13
N LEU A 128 27.25 9.78 -7.88
CA LEU A 128 26.55 8.72 -8.62
C LEU A 128 26.46 9.02 -10.12
N CYS A 129 26.03 10.23 -10.49
CA CYS A 129 25.90 10.60 -11.89
C CYS A 129 27.26 10.69 -12.62
N ASN A 130 28.36 10.96 -11.90
CA ASN A 130 29.70 11.04 -12.51
C ASN A 130 30.23 9.66 -12.94
N ARG A 131 29.76 8.59 -12.27
CA ARG A 131 30.05 7.19 -12.59
C ARG A 131 29.07 6.59 -13.60
N CYS A 132 28.01 7.31 -13.95
CA CYS A 132 26.97 6.81 -14.86
C CYS A 132 27.50 6.70 -16.30
N PRO A 133 27.27 5.59 -17.02
CA PRO A 133 27.62 5.46 -18.44
C PRO A 133 27.03 6.58 -19.29
N LEU A 134 25.82 7.04 -18.94
CA LEU A 134 25.08 8.09 -19.64
C LEU A 134 25.42 9.51 -19.14
N LYS A 135 26.53 9.73 -18.42
CA LYS A 135 26.84 11.05 -17.82
C LYS A 135 26.84 12.22 -18.83
N ASN A 136 27.22 11.96 -20.08
CA ASN A 136 27.27 12.96 -21.15
C ASN A 136 25.97 13.05 -21.97
N GLN A 137 25.03 12.14 -21.76
CA GLN A 137 23.74 12.07 -22.46
C GLN A 137 22.64 11.66 -21.47
N CYS A 138 22.60 12.32 -20.31
CA CYS A 138 21.77 11.90 -19.20
C CYS A 138 20.27 12.09 -19.53
N PRO A 139 19.43 11.03 -19.51
CA PRO A 139 18.01 11.17 -19.84
C PRO A 139 17.22 12.06 -18.87
N ILE A 140 17.78 12.30 -17.68
CA ILE A 140 17.23 13.21 -16.66
C ILE A 140 18.05 14.49 -16.54
N GLN A 141 18.84 14.88 -17.55
CA GLN A 141 19.64 16.11 -17.49
C GLN A 141 18.81 17.29 -16.96
N GLU A 142 17.61 17.43 -17.53
CA GLU A 142 16.56 18.35 -17.07
C GLU A 142 15.28 17.61 -16.65
N PHE A 143 14.37 18.35 -16.03
CA PHE A 143 13.01 17.88 -15.76
C PHE A 143 12.31 17.47 -17.06
N PRO A 144 11.38 16.48 -17.02
CA PRO A 144 10.54 16.21 -18.17
C PRO A 144 9.67 17.44 -18.48
N ALA A 145 9.19 17.54 -19.73
CA ALA A 145 8.27 18.60 -20.11
C ALA A 145 7.03 18.59 -19.20
N GLU A 146 6.57 19.77 -18.79
CA GLU A 146 5.33 19.89 -18.03
C GLU A 146 4.15 19.50 -18.92
N ILE A 147 3.31 18.60 -18.40
CA ILE A 147 2.07 18.19 -19.04
C ILE A 147 0.90 18.44 -18.10
N ALA A 148 -0.18 19.02 -18.63
CA ALA A 148 -1.45 19.11 -17.93
C ALA A 148 -2.30 17.91 -18.32
N LEU A 149 -2.70 17.10 -17.34
CA LEU A 149 -3.56 15.95 -17.59
C LEU A 149 -5.03 16.37 -17.69
N ARG A 150 -5.81 15.67 -18.52
CA ARG A 150 -7.25 15.87 -18.62
C ARG A 150 -7.93 15.47 -17.31
N GLU A 151 -8.75 16.35 -16.75
CA GLU A 151 -9.57 16.04 -15.57
C GLU A 151 -10.67 15.04 -15.94
N LEU A 152 -10.93 14.09 -15.03
CA LEU A 152 -12.01 13.11 -15.13
C LEU A 152 -13.30 13.66 -14.52
N SER A 153 -14.41 12.97 -14.75
CA SER A 153 -15.66 13.29 -14.06
C SER A 153 -15.47 13.24 -12.55
N ARG A 154 -15.95 14.28 -11.86
CA ARG A 154 -15.86 14.39 -10.40
C ARG A 154 -16.51 13.19 -9.72
N ASP A 155 -15.78 12.55 -8.83
CA ASP A 155 -16.31 11.51 -7.94
C ASP A 155 -16.70 12.12 -6.58
N ALA A 156 -18.00 12.06 -6.26
CA ALA A 156 -18.54 12.60 -5.01
C ALA A 156 -18.00 11.89 -3.76
N ILE A 157 -17.59 10.62 -3.86
CA ILE A 157 -17.08 9.86 -2.72
C ILE A 157 -15.76 10.44 -2.16
N LEU A 158 -15.02 11.18 -3.00
CA LEU A 158 -13.79 11.88 -2.59
C LEU A 158 -14.09 13.13 -1.76
N ASP A 159 -15.26 13.73 -1.95
CA ASP A 159 -15.69 14.92 -1.21
C ASP A 159 -16.32 14.59 0.13
N THR A 160 -17.14 13.54 0.16
CA THR A 160 -17.89 13.15 1.34
C THR A 160 -18.07 11.64 1.37
N ASP A 161 -17.87 11.04 2.54
CA ASP A 161 -18.18 9.64 2.79
C ASP A 161 -19.68 9.48 3.03
N PRO A 162 -20.42 8.75 2.18
CA PRO A 162 -21.83 8.46 2.45
C PRO A 162 -22.01 7.44 3.58
N ASP A 163 -20.98 6.65 3.93
CA ASP A 163 -21.05 5.60 4.94
C ASP A 163 -19.71 5.45 5.69
N VAL A 164 -19.49 6.37 6.64
CA VAL A 164 -18.31 6.35 7.52
C VAL A 164 -18.23 5.06 8.33
N SER A 165 -19.37 4.43 8.64
CA SER A 165 -19.39 3.19 9.42
C SER A 165 -18.78 2.03 8.63
N ALA A 166 -19.09 1.92 7.34
CA ALA A 166 -18.49 0.93 6.46
C ALA A 166 -16.99 1.18 6.21
N THR A 167 -16.57 2.45 6.13
CA THR A 167 -15.15 2.83 5.99
C THR A 167 -14.36 2.56 7.26
N THR A 168 -14.94 2.83 8.43
CA THR A 168 -14.29 2.65 9.75
C THR A 168 -14.21 1.18 10.14
N GLY A 169 -15.24 0.40 9.80
CA GLY A 169 -15.46 -0.92 10.38
C GLY A 169 -16.01 -0.84 11.81
N PRO A 170 -16.02 -1.96 12.54
CA PRO A 170 -16.52 -1.98 13.92
C PRO A 170 -15.66 -1.07 14.81
N THR A 171 -16.30 -0.27 15.67
CA THR A 171 -15.64 0.59 16.67
C THR A 171 -15.48 -0.10 18.02
N SER A 172 -16.16 -1.23 18.21
CA SER A 172 -16.08 -2.11 19.37
C SER A 172 -16.13 -3.56 18.88
N MET A 173 -15.71 -4.49 19.71
CA MET A 173 -15.81 -5.93 19.40
C MET A 173 -17.26 -6.31 19.04
N VAL A 174 -17.42 -7.00 17.91
CA VAL A 174 -18.69 -7.61 17.49
C VAL A 174 -18.61 -9.10 17.76
N VAL A 175 -19.57 -9.66 18.50
CA VAL A 175 -19.60 -11.08 18.89
C VAL A 175 -20.81 -11.75 18.24
N ASN A 176 -20.55 -12.76 17.44
CA ASN A 176 -21.56 -13.61 16.78
C ASN A 176 -21.55 -15.06 17.30
N GLY A 177 -20.54 -15.42 18.10
CA GLY A 177 -20.39 -16.73 18.71
C GLY A 177 -19.08 -16.83 19.51
N GLU A 178 -18.88 -17.97 20.17
CA GLU A 178 -17.63 -18.25 20.90
C GLU A 178 -16.51 -18.59 19.93
N ALA A 179 -15.40 -17.85 19.99
CA ALA A 179 -14.23 -18.10 19.15
C ALA A 179 -13.41 -19.30 19.68
N SER A 180 -12.90 -20.12 18.77
CA SER A 180 -11.96 -21.20 19.08
C SER A 180 -10.54 -20.93 18.60
N HIS A 181 -10.35 -19.95 17.70
CA HIS A 181 -9.05 -19.57 17.15
C HIS A 181 -8.98 -18.05 16.93
N VAL A 182 -7.77 -17.49 16.97
CA VAL A 182 -7.50 -16.15 16.42
C VAL A 182 -6.94 -16.30 15.02
N LEU A 183 -7.66 -15.80 14.01
CA LEU A 183 -7.17 -15.75 12.64
C LEU A 183 -6.47 -14.41 12.39
N LEU A 184 -5.15 -14.46 12.21
CA LEU A 184 -4.33 -13.31 11.87
C LEU A 184 -4.43 -12.96 10.38
N THR A 185 -4.33 -11.67 10.06
CA THR A 185 -4.29 -11.17 8.68
C THR A 185 -3.02 -10.38 8.43
N ILE A 186 -2.61 -10.22 7.17
CA ILE A 186 -1.38 -9.48 6.83
C ILE A 186 -1.41 -8.00 7.26
N ASP A 187 -2.62 -7.44 7.41
CA ASP A 187 -2.83 -6.05 7.82
C ASP A 187 -2.61 -5.83 9.32
N SER A 188 -2.48 -6.91 10.10
CA SER A 188 -2.24 -6.87 11.54
C SER A 188 -1.52 -8.15 12.02
N LEU A 189 -0.18 -8.13 11.97
CA LEU A 189 0.72 -9.23 12.34
C LEU A 189 1.68 -8.82 13.46
N GLY A 190 1.15 -8.51 14.63
CA GLY A 190 1.96 -8.14 15.80
C GLY A 190 1.24 -8.45 17.10
N ASP A 191 1.95 -8.29 18.22
CA ASP A 191 1.42 -8.58 19.55
C ASP A 191 0.24 -7.69 19.94
N ASP A 192 0.25 -6.45 19.44
CA ASP A 192 -0.80 -5.45 19.64
C ASP A 192 -2.00 -5.65 18.69
N ASP A 193 -2.07 -6.76 17.96
CA ASP A 193 -3.28 -7.10 17.19
C ASP A 193 -4.49 -7.21 18.16
N PRO A 194 -5.57 -6.44 17.95
CA PRO A 194 -6.71 -6.41 18.87
C PRO A 194 -7.36 -7.76 19.17
N ALA A 195 -7.59 -8.60 18.16
CA ALA A 195 -8.17 -9.92 18.36
C ALA A 195 -7.19 -10.84 19.10
N LEU A 196 -5.91 -10.76 18.77
CA LEU A 196 -4.83 -11.52 19.38
C LEU A 196 -4.66 -11.20 20.88
N ALA A 197 -4.72 -9.91 21.22
CA ALA A 197 -4.61 -9.40 22.58
C ALA A 197 -5.83 -9.77 23.44
N ALA A 198 -7.04 -9.65 22.89
CA ALA A 198 -8.27 -10.01 23.58
C ALA A 198 -8.40 -11.53 23.82
N ASN A 199 -7.85 -12.34 22.92
CA ASN A 199 -7.96 -13.81 22.94
C ASN A 199 -6.60 -14.49 23.15
N SER A 200 -5.89 -14.10 24.21
CA SER A 200 -4.55 -14.63 24.54
C SER A 200 -4.54 -16.13 24.88
N HIS A 201 -5.69 -16.69 25.27
CA HIS A 201 -5.87 -18.09 25.60
C HIS A 201 -6.17 -19.00 24.40
N LEU A 202 -6.51 -18.42 23.23
CA LEU A 202 -6.84 -19.16 22.02
C LEU A 202 -5.61 -19.38 21.13
N PRO A 203 -5.54 -20.49 20.38
CA PRO A 203 -4.49 -20.69 19.37
C PRO A 203 -4.55 -19.61 18.28
N ALA A 204 -3.39 -19.06 17.92
CA ALA A 204 -3.27 -18.14 16.78
C ALA A 204 -3.01 -18.92 15.50
N VAL A 205 -3.63 -18.48 14.41
CA VAL A 205 -3.51 -19.09 13.09
C VAL A 205 -3.25 -18.02 12.04
N PHE A 206 -2.33 -18.31 11.12
CA PHE A 206 -2.16 -17.53 9.89
C PHE A 206 -2.30 -18.45 8.69
N VAL A 207 -3.16 -18.07 7.74
CA VAL A 207 -3.35 -18.81 6.49
C VAL A 207 -2.85 -17.96 5.32
N PHE A 208 -1.74 -18.37 4.72
CA PHE A 208 -1.30 -17.84 3.45
C PHE A 208 -2.36 -18.15 2.38
N ASN A 209 -2.98 -17.12 1.83
CA ASN A 209 -3.97 -17.28 0.77
C ASN A 209 -3.28 -17.72 -0.53
N GLU A 210 -3.40 -19.00 -0.88
CA GLU A 210 -2.71 -19.62 -2.00
C GLU A 210 -3.08 -18.97 -3.34
N GLN A 211 -4.38 -18.71 -3.56
CA GLN A 211 -4.86 -18.07 -4.80
C GLN A 211 -4.33 -16.64 -4.92
N ALA A 212 -4.32 -15.89 -3.82
CA ALA A 212 -3.78 -14.54 -3.80
C ALA A 212 -2.27 -14.55 -4.06
N LEU A 213 -1.50 -15.46 -3.45
CA LEU A 213 -0.06 -15.58 -3.70
C LEU A 213 0.25 -15.89 -5.17
N ARG A 214 -0.52 -16.79 -5.80
CA ARG A 214 -0.39 -17.09 -7.24
C ARG A 214 -0.63 -15.85 -8.11
N LYS A 215 -1.57 -14.98 -7.74
CA LYS A 215 -1.83 -13.73 -8.49
C LYS A 215 -0.80 -12.66 -8.20
N LEU A 216 -0.44 -12.48 -6.94
CA LEU A 216 0.40 -11.38 -6.48
C LEU A 216 1.84 -11.55 -6.92
N GLN A 217 2.35 -12.79 -6.96
CA GLN A 217 3.74 -13.09 -7.31
C GLN A 217 4.73 -12.28 -6.44
N LEU A 218 4.49 -12.29 -5.12
CA LEU A 218 5.37 -11.61 -4.15
C LEU A 218 6.79 -12.18 -4.22
N SER A 219 7.79 -11.32 -4.01
CA SER A 219 9.18 -11.77 -3.96
C SER A 219 9.40 -12.78 -2.83
N SER A 220 10.35 -13.70 -3.01
CA SER A 220 10.70 -14.69 -1.98
C SER A 220 11.10 -14.04 -0.66
N ARG A 221 11.79 -12.89 -0.69
CA ARG A 221 12.14 -12.12 0.50
C ARG A 221 10.92 -11.56 1.21
N ARG A 222 9.89 -11.10 0.48
CA ARG A 222 8.67 -10.62 1.10
C ARG A 222 7.92 -11.75 1.82
N ILE A 223 7.90 -12.94 1.23
CA ILE A 223 7.36 -14.14 1.89
C ILE A 223 8.22 -14.53 3.10
N ALA A 224 9.55 -14.50 2.97
CA ALA A 224 10.47 -14.79 4.06
C ALA A 224 10.30 -13.80 5.23
N PHE A 225 10.11 -12.52 4.96
CA PHE A 225 9.82 -11.50 5.97
C PHE A 225 8.55 -11.83 6.75
N TYR A 226 7.46 -12.19 6.07
CA TYR A 226 6.23 -12.63 6.75
C TYR A 226 6.45 -13.87 7.60
N LEU A 227 7.19 -14.87 7.10
CA LEU A 227 7.51 -16.08 7.86
C LEU A 227 8.38 -15.76 9.08
N GLN A 228 9.34 -14.84 8.97
CA GLN A 228 10.16 -14.37 10.09
C GLN A 228 9.31 -13.66 11.14
N THR A 229 8.39 -12.79 10.72
CA THR A 229 7.43 -12.12 11.63
C THR A 229 6.57 -13.15 12.38
N LEU A 230 6.03 -14.15 11.66
CA LEU A 230 5.22 -15.21 12.27
C LEU A 230 6.06 -16.10 13.19
N ALA A 231 7.30 -16.41 12.83
CA ALA A 231 8.21 -17.19 13.65
C ALA A 231 8.62 -16.45 14.93
N ASP A 232 8.87 -15.14 14.83
CA ASP A 232 9.14 -14.28 15.99
C ASP A 232 7.93 -14.22 16.93
N LEU A 233 6.72 -14.02 16.40
CA LEU A 233 5.48 -14.10 17.18
C LEU A 233 5.32 -15.49 17.83
N ASN A 234 5.69 -16.56 17.12
CA ASN A 234 5.64 -17.94 17.62
C ASN A 234 6.57 -18.20 18.81
N THR A 235 7.59 -17.38 19.04
CA THR A 235 8.45 -17.48 20.24
C THR A 235 7.73 -17.06 21.53
N ARG A 236 6.66 -16.28 21.40
CA ARG A 236 5.92 -15.66 22.51
C ARG A 236 4.55 -16.30 22.72
N ARG A 237 3.93 -16.81 21.66
CA ARG A 237 2.68 -17.58 21.70
C ARG A 237 2.63 -18.58 20.55
N PRO A 238 2.04 -19.77 20.70
CA PRO A 238 1.89 -20.70 19.58
C PRO A 238 1.11 -20.09 18.40
N VAL A 239 1.71 -20.13 17.21
CA VAL A 239 1.12 -19.71 15.92
C VAL A 239 1.19 -20.86 14.94
N ALA A 240 0.04 -21.36 14.49
CA ALA A 240 -0.05 -22.32 13.40
C ALA A 240 -0.08 -21.59 12.04
N VAL A 241 0.71 -22.06 11.08
CA VAL A 241 0.82 -21.45 9.75
C VAL A 241 0.41 -22.46 8.68
N TYR A 242 -0.53 -22.06 7.82
CA TYR A 242 -1.04 -22.89 6.72
C TYR A 242 -0.92 -22.19 5.38
N LEU A 243 -0.91 -22.98 4.30
CA LEU A 243 -1.14 -22.51 2.92
C LEU A 243 -2.51 -23.03 2.48
N GLY A 244 -3.41 -22.15 2.06
CA GLY A 244 -4.77 -22.54 1.68
C GLY A 244 -5.68 -21.35 1.44
N ASP A 245 -6.94 -21.45 1.87
CA ASP A 245 -7.92 -20.37 1.78
C ASP A 245 -8.34 -19.88 3.19
N PRO A 246 -7.97 -18.64 3.59
CA PRO A 246 -8.38 -18.10 4.89
C PRO A 246 -9.90 -17.97 5.04
N TYR A 247 -10.63 -17.76 3.93
CA TYR A 247 -12.08 -17.62 3.98
C TYR A 247 -12.75 -18.95 4.27
N GLN A 248 -12.26 -20.03 3.66
CA GLN A 248 -12.71 -21.39 3.95
C GLN A 248 -12.34 -21.79 5.39
N PHE A 249 -11.12 -21.48 5.84
CA PHE A 249 -10.72 -21.73 7.22
C PHE A 249 -11.69 -21.09 8.24
N ALA A 250 -12.14 -19.86 7.99
CA ALA A 250 -13.12 -19.16 8.81
C ALA A 250 -14.57 -19.70 8.69
N GLN A 251 -14.90 -20.44 7.62
CA GLN A 251 -16.19 -21.16 7.56
C GLN A 251 -16.18 -22.37 8.50
N ASP A 252 -15.07 -23.10 8.46
CA ASP A 252 -14.90 -24.38 9.13
C ASP A 252 -14.58 -24.22 10.62
N ASN A 253 -14.02 -23.07 11.01
CA ASN A 253 -13.61 -22.77 12.39
C ASN A 253 -14.25 -21.47 12.88
N ALA A 254 -14.66 -21.44 14.15
CA ALA A 254 -15.12 -20.22 14.81
C ALA A 254 -13.92 -19.31 15.10
N VAL A 255 -13.70 -18.28 14.28
CA VAL A 255 -12.52 -17.41 14.38
C VAL A 255 -12.85 -16.03 14.95
N ALA A 256 -11.98 -15.54 15.84
CA ALA A 256 -11.83 -14.13 16.15
C ALA A 256 -10.81 -13.49 15.18
N VAL A 257 -11.12 -12.31 14.65
CA VAL A 257 -10.24 -11.61 13.70
C VAL A 257 -10.28 -10.10 13.91
N THR A 258 -9.15 -9.42 13.73
CA THR A 258 -9.12 -7.96 13.66
C THR A 258 -9.62 -7.50 12.29
N TYR A 259 -10.58 -6.57 12.26
CA TYR A 259 -11.06 -5.97 11.03
C TYR A 259 -9.91 -5.37 10.22
N ALA A 260 -9.81 -5.71 8.94
CA ALA A 260 -8.85 -5.08 8.03
C ALA A 260 -9.62 -4.14 7.06
N PRO A 261 -9.27 -2.85 6.97
CA PRO A 261 -9.96 -1.88 6.12
C PRO A 261 -9.55 -2.01 4.64
N VAL A 262 -9.70 -3.22 4.09
CA VAL A 262 -9.31 -3.60 2.74
C VAL A 262 -10.45 -4.35 2.04
N PRO A 263 -10.60 -4.22 0.70
CA PRO A 263 -11.72 -4.86 -0.02
C PRO A 263 -11.83 -6.37 0.19
N SER A 264 -10.70 -7.06 0.34
CA SER A 264 -10.65 -8.51 0.54
C SER A 264 -11.22 -8.97 1.87
N PHE A 265 -11.37 -8.09 2.87
CA PHE A 265 -11.97 -8.46 4.16
C PHE A 265 -13.47 -8.76 4.02
N LYS A 266 -14.16 -8.09 3.08
CA LYS A 266 -15.59 -8.30 2.80
C LYS A 266 -15.94 -9.72 2.30
N LYS A 267 -14.94 -10.54 1.99
CA LYS A 267 -15.13 -11.94 1.55
C LYS A 267 -15.36 -12.89 2.71
N PHE A 268 -15.05 -12.51 3.96
CA PHE A 268 -15.45 -13.28 5.12
C PHE A 268 -16.97 -13.18 5.30
N SER A 269 -17.67 -14.32 5.25
CA SER A 269 -19.12 -14.38 5.46
C SER A 269 -19.52 -14.93 6.84
N LYS A 270 -18.57 -15.51 7.58
CA LYS A 270 -18.79 -16.10 8.90
C LYS A 270 -17.57 -15.84 9.79
N LEU A 271 -17.78 -15.12 10.90
CA LEU A 271 -16.76 -14.77 11.89
C LEU A 271 -17.40 -14.84 13.28
N ALA A 272 -16.72 -15.46 14.24
CA ALA A 272 -17.22 -15.55 15.62
C ALA A 272 -17.06 -14.22 16.36
N GLU A 273 -15.91 -13.58 16.19
CA GLU A 273 -15.64 -12.24 16.71
C GLU A 273 -14.96 -11.37 15.66
N VAL A 274 -15.33 -10.09 15.62
CA VAL A 274 -14.65 -9.06 14.81
C VAL A 274 -14.20 -7.94 15.73
N HIS A 275 -12.88 -7.76 15.83
CA HIS A 275 -12.24 -6.74 16.65
C HIS A 275 -11.97 -5.46 15.84
N PRO A 276 -12.01 -4.27 16.45
CA PRO A 276 -11.82 -3.00 15.75
C PRO A 276 -10.40 -2.86 15.17
N TYR A 277 -10.26 -2.19 14.03
CA TYR A 277 -8.94 -1.84 13.49
C TYR A 277 -8.31 -0.70 14.32
N PRO A 278 -7.01 -0.77 14.68
CA PRO A 278 -6.35 0.24 15.49
C PRO A 278 -5.97 1.48 14.66
N TRP A 279 -6.97 2.26 14.26
CA TRP A 279 -6.78 3.53 13.54
C TRP A 279 -5.92 4.51 14.36
N LEU A 280 -4.96 5.16 13.72
CA LEU A 280 -4.24 6.30 14.33
C LEU A 280 -5.18 7.51 14.48
N ARG A 281 -6.07 7.68 13.51
CA ARG A 281 -7.20 8.62 13.56
C ARG A 281 -8.40 7.97 12.91
N ALA A 282 -9.56 8.06 13.57
CA ALA A 282 -10.80 7.53 13.03
C ALA A 282 -11.11 8.16 11.65
N PRO A 283 -11.61 7.38 10.67
CA PRO A 283 -12.14 7.93 9.44
C PRO A 283 -13.29 8.93 9.69
N HIS A 284 -13.34 9.99 8.90
CA HIS A 284 -14.37 11.03 8.99
C HIS A 284 -15.17 11.17 7.70
N ALA A 285 -16.37 11.74 7.76
CA ALA A 285 -17.20 11.97 6.57
C ALA A 285 -16.60 12.98 5.57
N GLY A 286 -15.65 13.81 5.99
CA GLY A 286 -15.06 14.85 5.13
C GLY A 286 -14.22 14.36 3.95
N THR A 287 -13.73 15.33 3.19
CA THR A 287 -12.97 15.14 1.93
C THR A 287 -11.67 14.35 2.11
N VAL A 288 -11.43 13.44 1.17
CA VAL A 288 -10.17 12.71 0.94
C VAL A 288 -9.56 13.05 -0.43
N LYS A 289 -9.92 14.20 -1.03
CA LYS A 289 -9.38 14.64 -2.34
C LYS A 289 -7.88 14.92 -2.33
N SER A 290 -7.34 15.31 -1.18
CA SER A 290 -5.93 15.58 -0.96
C SER A 290 -5.58 15.37 0.50
N PHE A 291 -4.33 15.04 0.78
CA PHE A 291 -3.81 14.95 2.14
C PHE A 291 -4.05 16.21 2.95
N SER A 292 -3.78 17.40 2.38
CA SER A 292 -3.96 18.66 3.09
C SER A 292 -5.43 18.94 3.42
N SER A 293 -6.37 18.61 2.54
CA SER A 293 -7.80 18.79 2.81
C SER A 293 -8.34 17.79 3.85
N TRP A 294 -7.88 16.54 3.77
CA TRP A 294 -8.18 15.50 4.75
C TRP A 294 -7.64 15.88 6.14
N ARG A 295 -6.36 16.28 6.22
CA ARG A 295 -5.71 16.66 7.48
C ARG A 295 -6.38 17.84 8.18
N LYS A 296 -6.88 18.82 7.41
CA LYS A 296 -7.63 19.94 7.99
C LYS A 296 -8.91 19.50 8.70
N LYS A 297 -9.55 18.42 8.24
CA LYS A 297 -10.78 17.91 8.87
C LYS A 297 -10.51 17.21 10.19
N LEU A 298 -9.38 16.51 10.32
CA LEU A 298 -8.96 15.91 11.58
C LEU A 298 -8.76 16.93 12.73
N LEU A 299 -8.37 18.16 12.42
CA LEU A 299 -8.13 19.22 13.42
C LEU A 299 -9.42 19.88 13.94
N HIS A 300 -10.56 19.60 13.32
CA HIS A 300 -11.85 20.15 13.73
C HIS A 300 -12.71 19.17 14.54
N ASP A 301 -12.28 17.91 14.61
CA ASP A 301 -12.92 16.83 15.38
C ASP A 301 -12.18 16.53 16.71
N GLU A 302 -11.14 17.31 17.04
CA GLU A 302 -10.46 17.38 18.37
C GLU A 302 -11.00 18.56 19.19
#